data_AF-A0AAE0XZC2-F1
#
_entry.id   AF-A0AAE0XZC2-F1
#
_cell.length_a   1.000
_cell.length_b   1.000
_cell.length_c   1.000
_cell.angle_alpha   90.00
_cell.angle_beta   90.00
_cell.angle_gamma   90.00
#
_symmetry.space_group_name_H-M   'P 1'
#
loop_
_entity.id
_entity.type
_entity.pdbx_description
1 polymer ?
#
loop_
_entity_poly.entity_id
_entity_poly.type
_entity_poly.pdbx_seq_one_letter_code
_entity_poly.pdbx_strand_id
1 'polypeptide(L)'
;MITSFFLSPLAKGDNKTGRVSDLSLINFFCLDGSKSSRPEKYSKRIPPMRRPVGSAKTDQKVPEEVNRVQISISSNDDVSISRTSTRSSGWSNMVKFKRGPRCYAILGAFALCMLILYLGDFSYVFAILNKKVHVERHVLRWEDHQHKIDHMRPRIMIGTRGRMGNHMFQYATLNGLARRYNMTPIMLGNLDILDVFKLPTLQGDFSLLRDPITYTELKASAYNPGVDKIDPKRDVYLNGYYQSWKYHDHMRAELLDKHFVLLDPIKEAADRYIASLLESRKKQGATLVAIHVRRGDFVRQRVKGYTAAPIPYYYRAMDYFRKKYGNVMFIICTNDLVWAETNLEDEGGDVHYSHETDGALDLAIMMACNHMIITSGSYSWWAGYLVRGEVIYYMGYPQPNTKIGNLTNREDYYPPYWEGRW
;
A
#
# COMPACT_ATOMS: atom_id res chain seq x y z
N MET A 1 13.04 15.65 -19.89
CA MET A 1 13.33 16.93 -20.58
C MET A 1 12.63 18.03 -19.81
N ILE A 2 13.38 19.00 -19.29
CA ILE A 2 12.81 20.24 -18.74
C ILE A 2 12.70 21.21 -19.93
N THR A 3 11.49 21.65 -20.27
CA THR A 3 11.24 22.70 -21.27
C THR A 3 10.94 24.00 -20.53
N SER A 4 11.76 25.03 -20.78
CA SER A 4 11.66 26.35 -20.13
C SER A 4 10.42 27.13 -20.57
N PHE A 5 9.80 27.87 -19.63
CA PHE A 5 8.73 28.82 -19.89
C PHE A 5 9.30 30.26 -19.88
N PHE A 6 8.98 31.07 -20.89
CA PHE A 6 9.26 32.51 -20.88
C PHE A 6 7.94 33.30 -20.99
N LEU A 7 7.74 34.23 -20.06
CA LEU A 7 6.73 35.29 -20.13
C LEU A 7 7.45 36.60 -20.45
N SER A 8 6.98 37.33 -21.46
CA SER A 8 7.46 38.69 -21.75
C SER A 8 6.31 39.67 -21.54
N PRO A 9 6.46 40.75 -20.76
CA PRO A 9 5.43 41.78 -20.61
C PRO A 9 5.63 42.86 -21.67
N LEU A 10 4.56 43.24 -22.39
CA LEU A 10 4.59 44.45 -23.23
C LEU A 10 3.50 45.45 -22.84
N ALA A 11 4.02 46.56 -22.31
CA ALA A 11 3.65 47.98 -22.46
C ALA A 11 2.22 48.46 -22.15
N LYS A 12 2.17 49.38 -21.17
CA LYS A 12 1.08 50.33 -20.92
C LYS A 12 0.87 51.26 -22.12
N GLY A 13 -0.37 51.43 -22.54
CA GLY A 13 -0.83 52.51 -23.42
C GLY A 13 -1.89 53.35 -22.71
N ASP A 14 -1.71 54.66 -22.72
CA ASP A 14 -2.52 55.67 -22.04
C ASP A 14 -3.92 55.85 -22.67
N ASN A 15 -4.93 55.70 -21.83
CA ASN A 15 -6.04 56.63 -21.57
C ASN A 15 -7.08 57.02 -22.65
N LYS A 16 -8.33 57.15 -22.14
CA LYS A 16 -9.46 57.95 -22.66
C LYS A 16 -10.27 57.39 -23.83
N THR A 17 -11.06 56.35 -23.56
CA THR A 17 -12.49 56.27 -23.91
C THR A 17 -13.06 55.04 -23.20
N GLY A 18 -14.14 55.20 -22.43
CA GLY A 18 -14.67 54.14 -21.57
C GLY A 18 -15.12 52.90 -22.35
N ARG A 19 -14.41 51.80 -22.13
CA ARG A 19 -14.85 50.38 -22.21
C ARG A 19 -13.64 49.51 -21.87
N VAL A 20 -13.58 48.96 -20.65
CA VAL A 20 -12.60 47.90 -20.33
C VAL A 20 -13.19 46.59 -20.82
N SER A 21 -12.55 46.01 -21.83
CA SER A 21 -12.71 44.61 -22.19
C SER A 21 -11.42 43.91 -21.79
N ASP A 22 -11.46 43.18 -20.68
CA ASP A 22 -10.34 42.35 -20.23
C ASP A 22 -10.24 41.13 -21.15
N LEU A 23 -9.38 41.22 -22.16
CA LEU A 23 -8.94 40.10 -22.97
C LEU A 23 -7.60 39.59 -22.43
N SER A 24 -7.63 38.58 -21.56
CA SER A 24 -6.44 37.81 -21.21
C SER A 24 -6.09 36.84 -22.34
N LEU A 25 -5.07 37.16 -23.13
CA LEU A 25 -4.50 36.27 -24.16
C LEU A 25 -3.40 35.40 -23.55
N ILE A 26 -3.54 34.08 -23.64
CA ILE A 26 -2.50 33.11 -23.26
C ILE A 26 -2.06 32.37 -24.53
N ASN A 27 -0.77 32.48 -24.89
CA ASN A 27 -0.18 31.75 -26.02
C ASN A 27 0.61 30.53 -25.52
N PHE A 28 0.42 29.37 -26.16
CA PHE A 28 1.17 28.15 -25.90
C PHE A 28 2.00 27.76 -27.13
N PHE A 29 3.25 27.34 -26.91
CA PHE A 29 4.12 26.74 -27.93
C PHE A 29 4.37 25.27 -27.57
N CYS A 30 4.31 24.38 -28.55
CA CYS A 30 4.65 22.97 -28.38
C CYS A 30 5.62 22.57 -29.50
N LEU A 31 6.78 22.01 -29.14
CA LEU A 31 7.74 21.44 -30.08
C LEU A 31 7.63 19.91 -30.01
N ASP A 32 7.37 19.26 -31.15
CA ASP A 32 7.19 17.81 -31.24
C ASP A 32 8.54 17.11 -31.46
N GLY A 33 8.86 16.15 -30.60
CA GLY A 33 10.04 15.30 -30.68
C GLY A 33 9.63 13.83 -30.78
N SER A 34 9.26 13.37 -31.97
CA SER A 34 8.94 11.97 -32.22
C SER A 34 9.50 11.47 -33.56
N LYS A 35 10.54 10.61 -33.50
CA LYS A 35 10.77 9.55 -34.51
C LYS A 35 11.31 8.29 -33.83
N SER A 36 10.43 7.30 -33.67
CA SER A 36 10.76 5.90 -33.37
C SER A 36 10.99 5.14 -34.68
N SER A 37 12.05 4.35 -34.79
CA SER A 37 12.20 3.33 -35.83
C SER A 37 12.66 1.99 -35.22
N ARG A 38 12.12 0.89 -35.76
CA ARG A 38 12.50 -0.52 -35.58
C ARG A 38 12.21 -1.23 -36.93
N PRO A 39 12.67 -2.46 -37.20
CA PRO A 39 14.02 -3.05 -37.07
C PRO A 39 14.42 -3.93 -38.29
N GLU A 40 15.71 -4.23 -38.55
CA GLU A 40 16.19 -5.40 -39.35
C GLU A 40 17.73 -5.56 -39.16
N LYS A 41 18.24 -6.65 -38.55
CA LYS A 41 18.70 -7.98 -39.05
C LYS A 41 20.14 -8.04 -39.65
N TYR A 42 20.94 -8.95 -39.05
CA TYR A 42 22.13 -9.68 -39.52
C TYR A 42 23.54 -9.04 -39.69
N SER A 43 24.43 -9.45 -38.76
CA SER A 43 25.70 -10.20 -38.97
C SER A 43 27.05 -9.50 -39.25
N LYS A 44 28.05 -10.05 -38.54
CA LYS A 44 29.51 -10.21 -38.80
C LYS A 44 30.51 -9.14 -38.34
N ARG A 45 31.59 -9.69 -37.76
CA ARG A 45 32.79 -9.10 -37.14
C ARG A 45 33.69 -8.38 -38.17
N ILE A 46 34.44 -7.36 -37.73
CA ILE A 46 35.89 -7.07 -37.95
C ILE A 46 36.29 -5.84 -37.07
N PRO A 47 37.49 -5.80 -36.42
CA PRO A 47 37.96 -4.68 -35.57
C PRO A 47 39.06 -3.82 -36.26
N PRO A 48 39.83 -2.97 -35.52
CA PRO A 48 39.59 -1.56 -35.20
C PRO A 48 40.51 -0.58 -35.98
N MET A 49 40.17 0.71 -36.10
CA MET A 49 41.15 1.75 -36.49
C MET A 49 40.93 3.11 -35.80
N ARG A 50 42.07 3.80 -35.62
CA ARG A 50 42.37 4.94 -34.74
C ARG A 50 41.79 6.29 -35.23
N ARG A 51 41.68 7.23 -34.27
CA ARG A 51 41.39 8.68 -34.42
C ARG A 51 42.41 9.40 -35.34
N PRO A 52 42.08 10.58 -35.92
CA PRO A 52 42.26 11.86 -35.19
C PRO A 52 41.22 12.98 -35.49
N VAL A 53 40.97 13.79 -34.45
CA VAL A 53 40.87 15.27 -34.35
C VAL A 53 40.54 16.10 -35.61
N GLY A 54 39.54 17.00 -35.52
CA GLY A 54 39.45 18.20 -36.37
C GLY A 54 38.06 18.83 -36.45
N SER A 55 37.89 19.99 -35.83
CA SER A 55 36.69 20.85 -35.80
C SER A 55 36.51 21.70 -37.07
N ALA A 56 35.28 21.87 -37.57
CA ALA A 56 34.71 23.17 -38.02
C ALA A 56 33.24 23.04 -38.49
N LYS A 57 32.49 24.13 -38.24
CA LYS A 57 31.04 24.37 -38.38
C LYS A 57 30.50 24.33 -39.82
N THR A 58 29.23 23.93 -39.96
CA THR A 58 28.24 24.56 -40.86
C THR A 58 26.82 24.40 -40.31
N ASP A 59 26.18 25.54 -40.01
CA ASP A 59 24.77 25.65 -39.63
C ASP A 59 23.87 25.47 -40.87
N GLN A 60 22.98 24.48 -40.86
CA GLN A 60 21.81 24.42 -41.74
C GLN A 60 20.54 24.42 -40.86
N LYS A 61 19.88 25.59 -40.76
CA LYS A 61 18.56 25.72 -40.16
C LYS A 61 17.50 25.13 -41.10
N VAL A 62 16.83 24.07 -40.66
CA VAL A 62 15.56 23.58 -41.22
C VAL A 62 14.42 24.40 -40.61
N PRO A 63 13.41 24.87 -41.35
CA PRO A 63 12.29 25.63 -40.77
C PRO A 63 11.38 24.72 -39.93
N GLU A 64 11.12 25.09 -38.68
CA GLU A 64 10.16 24.40 -37.79
C GLU A 64 8.70 24.68 -38.23
N GLU A 65 7.90 23.62 -38.35
CA GLU A 65 6.45 23.71 -38.54
C GLU A 65 5.77 24.22 -37.26
N VAL A 66 5.12 25.39 -37.33
CA VAL A 66 4.37 25.96 -36.21
C VAL A 66 2.88 25.72 -36.41
N ASN A 67 2.30 24.77 -35.67
CA ASN A 67 0.85 24.63 -35.55
C ASN A 67 0.33 25.70 -34.56
N ARG A 68 -0.48 26.66 -35.01
CA ARG A 68 -1.16 27.62 -34.11
C ARG A 68 -2.60 27.19 -33.85
N VAL A 69 -2.95 27.07 -32.57
CA VAL A 69 -4.34 26.93 -32.10
C VAL A 69 -4.69 28.21 -31.36
N GLN A 70 -5.72 28.90 -31.82
CA GLN A 70 -6.21 30.15 -31.22
C GLN A 70 -7.57 29.91 -30.60
N ILE A 71 -7.71 30.24 -29.32
CA ILE A 71 -8.96 30.20 -28.57
C ILE A 71 -9.33 31.64 -28.22
N SER A 72 -10.52 32.08 -28.64
CA SER A 72 -11.02 33.43 -28.34
C SER A 72 -12.40 33.34 -27.69
N ILE A 73 -12.59 34.20 -26.68
CA ILE A 73 -13.82 34.36 -25.92
C ILE A 73 -14.32 35.79 -26.17
N SER A 74 -15.55 35.93 -26.66
CA SER A 74 -16.15 37.25 -26.92
C SER A 74 -16.98 37.74 -25.74
N SER A 75 -17.26 39.05 -25.67
CA SER A 75 -18.12 39.66 -24.63
C SER A 75 -19.57 39.17 -24.64
N ASN A 76 -19.96 38.40 -25.66
CA ASN A 76 -21.25 37.73 -25.75
C ASN A 76 -21.16 36.24 -25.42
N ASP A 77 -20.08 35.81 -24.75
CA ASP A 77 -20.00 34.52 -24.05
C ASP A 77 -19.90 33.28 -24.98
N ASP A 78 -19.58 33.52 -26.25
CA ASP A 78 -19.24 32.50 -27.26
C ASP A 78 -17.74 32.13 -27.19
N VAL A 79 -17.44 30.82 -27.18
CA VAL A 79 -16.09 30.27 -27.29
C VAL A 79 -15.86 29.79 -28.72
N SER A 80 -14.79 30.25 -29.36
CA SER A 80 -14.38 29.75 -30.68
C SER A 80 -12.95 29.22 -30.66
N ILE A 81 -12.72 28.08 -31.32
CA ILE A 81 -11.42 27.44 -31.50
C ILE A 81 -11.12 27.43 -32.99
N SER A 82 -9.99 28.01 -33.40
CA SER A 82 -9.52 27.96 -34.78
C SER A 82 -8.09 27.41 -34.86
N ARG A 83 -7.81 26.66 -35.92
CA ARG A 83 -6.50 26.10 -36.24
C ARG A 83 -6.04 26.71 -37.56
N THR A 84 -4.87 27.33 -37.58
CA THR A 84 -4.26 27.84 -38.82
C THR A 84 -2.94 27.14 -39.08
N SER A 85 -2.81 26.61 -40.30
CA SER A 85 -1.60 25.99 -40.85
C SER A 85 -1.03 26.93 -41.91
N THR A 86 0.28 27.20 -41.86
CA THR A 86 0.97 27.96 -42.91
C THR A 86 1.30 27.06 -44.10
N ARG A 87 0.29 26.53 -44.77
CA ARG A 87 0.34 26.13 -46.19
C ARG A 87 -1.09 25.96 -46.74
N SER A 88 -1.43 26.85 -47.68
CA SER A 88 -2.48 26.74 -48.70
C SER A 88 -3.89 26.28 -48.30
N SER A 89 -4.82 27.23 -48.42
CA SER A 89 -6.21 27.08 -48.91
C SER A 89 -7.16 26.11 -48.20
N GLY A 90 -8.12 26.70 -47.49
CA GLY A 90 -9.49 26.19 -47.37
C GLY A 90 -9.78 25.33 -46.14
N TRP A 91 -10.92 25.61 -45.51
CA TRP A 91 -11.57 24.87 -44.41
C TRP A 91 -11.18 25.29 -42.98
N SER A 92 -11.77 26.40 -42.53
CA SER A 92 -11.96 26.71 -41.10
C SER A 92 -13.17 25.94 -40.57
N ASN A 93 -12.95 24.82 -39.88
CA ASN A 93 -14.02 24.15 -39.13
C ASN A 93 -14.30 24.93 -37.84
N MET A 94 -15.36 25.75 -37.85
CA MET A 94 -15.85 26.47 -36.67
C MET A 94 -16.92 25.63 -35.97
N VAL A 95 -16.56 24.99 -34.85
CA VAL A 95 -17.53 24.26 -34.02
C VAL A 95 -18.14 25.22 -32.99
N LYS A 96 -19.45 25.49 -33.10
CA LYS A 96 -20.22 26.27 -32.12
C LYS A 96 -20.99 25.33 -31.20
N PHE A 97 -20.78 25.45 -29.88
CA PHE A 97 -21.53 24.69 -28.88
C PHE A 97 -22.64 25.57 -28.27
N LYS A 98 -23.89 25.09 -28.23
CA LYS A 98 -25.00 25.70 -27.47
C LYS A 98 -25.06 25.11 -26.05
N ARG A 99 -25.24 25.99 -25.05
CA ARG A 99 -25.06 25.70 -23.61
C ARG A 99 -26.13 24.78 -23.00
N GLY A 100 -25.68 23.94 -22.06
CA GLY A 100 -26.47 23.32 -21.00
C GLY A 100 -25.62 23.20 -19.72
N PRO A 101 -26.23 23.00 -18.53
CA PRO A 101 -25.55 23.05 -17.21
C PRO A 101 -24.37 22.09 -17.05
N ARG A 102 -24.28 21.04 -17.88
CA ARG A 102 -23.15 20.10 -17.93
C ARG A 102 -21.83 20.75 -18.39
N CYS A 103 -21.87 21.84 -19.15
CA CYS A 103 -20.67 22.53 -19.60
C CYS A 103 -19.91 23.21 -18.44
N TYR A 104 -20.63 23.71 -17.43
CA TYR A 104 -20.00 24.36 -16.26
C TYR A 104 -19.27 23.36 -15.36
N ALA A 105 -19.76 22.12 -15.25
CA ALA A 105 -19.09 21.05 -14.50
C ALA A 105 -17.78 20.62 -15.16
N ILE A 106 -17.77 20.50 -16.50
CA ILE A 106 -16.58 20.11 -17.26
C ILE A 106 -15.55 21.25 -17.26
N LEU A 107 -15.97 22.50 -17.42
CA LEU A 107 -15.09 23.68 -17.31
C LEU A 107 -14.54 23.86 -15.88
N GLY A 108 -15.33 23.58 -14.85
CA GLY A 108 -14.87 23.58 -13.46
C GLY A 108 -13.82 22.50 -13.19
N ALA A 109 -14.02 21.29 -13.71
CA ALA A 109 -13.04 20.20 -13.61
C ALA A 109 -11.74 20.52 -14.37
N PHE A 110 -11.85 21.15 -15.55
CA PHE A 110 -10.68 21.56 -16.34
C PHE A 110 -9.90 22.69 -15.66
N ALA A 111 -10.60 23.68 -15.09
CA ALA A 111 -9.98 24.78 -14.34
C ALA A 111 -9.27 24.27 -13.07
N LEU A 112 -9.86 23.29 -12.38
CA LEU A 112 -9.25 22.64 -11.22
C LEU A 112 -7.98 21.87 -11.61
N CYS A 113 -8.02 21.09 -12.70
CA CYS A 113 -6.83 20.40 -13.23
C CYS A 113 -5.72 21.39 -13.62
N MET A 114 -6.06 22.50 -14.26
CA MET A 114 -5.08 23.53 -14.60
C MET A 114 -4.51 24.24 -13.37
N LEU A 115 -5.31 24.45 -12.33
CA LEU A 115 -4.86 25.01 -11.04
C LEU A 115 -3.87 24.06 -10.32
N ILE A 116 -4.14 22.76 -10.34
CA ILE A 116 -3.26 21.71 -9.78
C ILE A 116 -1.93 21.66 -10.54
N LEU A 117 -1.98 21.75 -11.87
CA LEU A 117 -0.78 21.78 -12.71
C LEU A 117 0.02 23.08 -12.57
N TYR A 118 -0.66 24.21 -12.34
CA TYR A 118 -0.05 25.54 -12.17
C TYR A 118 0.62 25.71 -10.80
N LEU A 119 0.00 25.22 -9.73
CA LEU A 119 0.54 25.36 -8.37
C LEU A 119 1.70 24.38 -8.10
N GLY A 120 1.90 23.36 -8.93
CA GLY A 120 2.99 22.37 -8.79
C GLY A 120 2.93 21.56 -7.49
N ASP A 121 1.89 21.77 -6.68
CA ASP A 121 1.74 21.24 -5.34
C ASP A 121 0.62 20.20 -5.32
N PHE A 122 0.98 18.96 -5.65
CA PHE A 122 0.09 17.81 -5.54
C PHE A 122 -0.32 17.53 -4.09
N SER A 123 0.26 18.20 -3.08
CA SER A 123 -0.08 18.00 -1.67
C SER A 123 -1.54 18.29 -1.37
N TYR A 124 -2.16 19.25 -2.07
CA TYR A 124 -3.57 19.60 -1.84
C TYR A 124 -4.54 18.56 -2.41
N VAL A 125 -4.21 17.98 -3.57
CA VAL A 125 -4.97 16.87 -4.18
C VAL A 125 -4.74 15.59 -3.39
N PHE A 126 -3.51 15.33 -2.95
CA PHE A 126 -3.21 14.25 -2.03
C PHE A 126 -3.91 14.43 -0.68
N ALA A 127 -4.07 15.64 -0.17
CA ALA A 127 -4.77 15.91 1.09
C ALA A 127 -6.30 15.78 0.96
N ILE A 128 -6.88 16.10 -0.20
CA ILE A 128 -8.32 15.92 -0.46
C ILE A 128 -8.66 14.46 -0.77
N LEU A 129 -7.81 13.75 -1.51
CA LEU A 129 -7.99 12.33 -1.85
C LEU A 129 -7.60 11.40 -0.70
N ASN A 130 -6.53 11.71 0.04
CA ASN A 130 -6.26 11.13 1.36
C ASN A 130 -6.87 12.01 2.43
N LYS A 131 -8.21 11.99 2.54
CA LYS A 131 -8.79 12.03 3.87
C LYS A 131 -8.26 10.80 4.60
N LYS A 132 -7.05 10.87 5.17
CA LYS A 132 -6.70 10.07 6.33
C LYS A 132 -7.82 10.41 7.30
N VAL A 133 -8.76 9.48 7.45
CA VAL A 133 -9.70 9.53 8.55
C VAL A 133 -8.85 9.83 9.76
N HIS A 134 -9.10 10.96 10.43
CA HIS A 134 -8.39 11.26 11.66
C HIS A 134 -8.87 10.22 12.66
N VAL A 135 -8.17 9.09 12.71
CA VAL A 135 -8.44 8.04 13.67
C VAL A 135 -7.79 8.50 14.95
N GLU A 136 -8.62 8.90 15.91
CA GLU A 136 -8.13 9.18 17.25
C GLU A 136 -7.53 7.88 17.81
N ARG A 137 -6.22 7.92 18.09
CA ARG A 137 -5.54 6.75 18.65
C ARG A 137 -6.13 6.45 20.01
N HIS A 138 -6.54 5.20 20.23
CA HIS A 138 -6.89 4.73 21.56
C HIS A 138 -5.61 4.60 22.39
N VAL A 139 -5.36 5.58 23.25
CA VAL A 139 -4.13 5.69 24.02
C VAL A 139 -4.41 5.38 25.49
N LEU A 140 -3.85 4.26 25.98
CA LEU A 140 -3.90 3.87 27.38
C LEU A 140 -2.57 4.18 28.06
N ARG A 141 -2.30 5.46 28.36
CA ARG A 141 -1.04 5.90 28.98
C ARG A 141 -0.87 5.33 30.38
N TRP A 142 0.34 4.91 30.71
CA TRP A 142 0.69 4.49 32.06
C TRP A 142 0.34 5.58 33.08
N GLU A 143 0.68 6.83 32.79
CA GLU A 143 0.52 7.96 33.71
C GLU A 143 -0.93 8.15 34.16
N ASP A 144 -1.88 7.94 33.24
CA ASP A 144 -3.31 8.12 33.46
C ASP A 144 -3.94 6.94 34.21
N HIS A 145 -3.33 5.75 34.10
CA HIS A 145 -3.91 4.50 34.60
C HIS A 145 -3.14 3.86 35.76
N GLN A 146 -1.97 4.39 36.14
CA GLN A 146 -1.09 3.80 37.16
C GLN A 146 -1.76 3.53 38.50
N HIS A 147 -2.71 4.38 38.90
CA HIS A 147 -3.46 4.24 40.16
C HIS A 147 -4.32 2.97 40.24
N LYS A 148 -4.60 2.31 39.10
CA LYS A 148 -5.35 1.05 39.02
C LYS A 148 -4.46 -0.19 38.98
N ILE A 149 -3.14 -0.01 39.04
CA ILE A 149 -2.16 -1.07 38.83
C ILE A 149 -1.55 -1.47 40.17
N ASP A 150 -1.36 -2.77 40.34
CA ASP A 150 -0.51 -3.31 41.40
C ASP A 150 0.96 -2.95 41.11
N HIS A 151 1.49 -1.94 41.80
CA HIS A 151 2.87 -1.48 41.64
C HIS A 151 3.92 -2.51 42.13
N MET A 152 3.51 -3.50 42.92
CA MET A 152 4.38 -4.60 43.35
C MET A 152 4.49 -5.69 42.29
N ARG A 153 3.53 -5.76 41.35
CA ARG A 153 3.59 -6.70 40.25
C ARG A 153 4.74 -6.36 39.30
N PRO A 154 5.60 -7.33 38.97
CA PRO A 154 6.66 -7.11 38.00
C PRO A 154 6.14 -6.79 36.61
N ARG A 155 6.89 -5.99 35.88
CA ARG A 155 6.53 -5.47 34.57
C ARG A 155 7.23 -6.25 33.48
N ILE A 156 6.58 -6.40 32.35
CA ILE A 156 7.20 -6.98 31.16
C ILE A 156 7.01 -6.02 29.99
N MET A 157 8.05 -5.86 29.20
CA MET A 157 8.06 -5.06 27.98
C MET A 157 8.80 -5.81 26.88
N ILE A 158 8.44 -5.53 25.63
CA ILE A 158 9.14 -6.02 24.45
C ILE A 158 9.61 -4.84 23.61
N GLY A 159 10.85 -4.90 23.13
CA GLY A 159 11.35 -3.94 22.16
C GLY A 159 10.60 -4.03 20.84
N THR A 160 10.55 -2.93 20.09
CA THR A 160 9.81 -2.86 18.83
C THR A 160 10.75 -2.91 17.65
N ARG A 161 10.45 -3.76 16.66
CA ARG A 161 11.30 -3.95 15.48
C ARG A 161 10.45 -4.25 14.25
N GLY A 162 10.76 -3.56 13.15
CA GLY A 162 10.16 -3.81 11.85
C GLY A 162 8.89 -3.01 11.60
N ARG A 163 7.81 -3.70 11.20
CA ARG A 163 6.54 -3.11 10.74
C ARG A 163 5.37 -3.91 11.30
N MET A 164 4.14 -3.52 11.00
CA MET A 164 2.89 -4.03 11.55
C MET A 164 2.86 -5.52 11.90
N GLY A 165 3.11 -6.43 10.93
CA GLY A 165 3.10 -7.86 11.23
C GLY A 165 4.13 -8.31 12.29
N ASN A 166 5.27 -7.63 12.39
CA ASN A 166 6.24 -7.88 13.47
C ASN A 166 5.77 -7.28 14.80
N HIS A 167 5.20 -6.07 14.77
CA HIS A 167 4.67 -5.43 15.96
C HIS A 167 3.49 -6.21 16.55
N MET A 168 2.67 -6.86 15.71
CA MET A 168 1.62 -7.78 16.15
C MET A 168 2.20 -9.01 16.87
N PHE A 169 3.29 -9.60 16.35
CA PHE A 169 4.00 -10.69 17.05
C PHE A 169 4.55 -10.26 18.40
N GLN A 170 5.17 -9.09 18.44
CA GLN A 170 5.75 -8.54 19.66
C GLN A 170 4.65 -8.25 20.68
N TYR A 171 3.55 -7.63 20.27
CA TYR A 171 2.40 -7.35 21.11
C TYR A 171 1.72 -8.62 21.66
N ALA A 172 1.51 -9.63 20.81
CA ALA A 172 0.89 -10.88 21.24
C ALA A 172 1.81 -11.65 22.19
N THR A 173 3.12 -11.70 21.90
CA THR A 173 4.12 -12.30 22.79
C THR A 173 4.17 -11.61 24.14
N LEU A 174 4.18 -10.28 24.16
CA LEU A 174 4.15 -9.48 25.39
C LEU A 174 2.98 -9.90 26.27
N ASN A 175 1.78 -9.93 25.70
CA ASN A 175 0.56 -10.27 26.45
C ASN A 175 0.51 -11.74 26.85
N GLY A 176 0.94 -12.66 25.98
CA GLY A 176 0.99 -14.09 26.28
C GLY A 176 1.95 -14.43 27.42
N LEU A 177 3.17 -13.86 27.40
CA LEU A 177 4.12 -14.06 28.48
C LEU A 177 3.71 -13.32 29.76
N ALA A 178 3.13 -12.13 29.65
CA ALA A 178 2.58 -11.42 30.80
C ALA A 178 1.48 -12.24 31.49
N ARG A 179 0.59 -12.86 30.73
CA ARG A 179 -0.44 -13.76 31.26
C ARG A 179 0.17 -14.98 31.93
N ARG A 180 1.12 -15.64 31.26
CA ARG A 180 1.78 -16.85 31.77
C ARG A 180 2.51 -16.64 33.10
N TYR A 181 3.15 -15.48 33.28
CA TYR A 181 3.95 -15.17 34.46
C TYR A 181 3.29 -14.20 35.45
N ASN A 182 2.01 -13.86 35.22
CA ASN A 182 1.27 -12.88 36.03
C ASN A 182 2.01 -11.54 36.18
N MET A 183 2.49 -11.00 35.07
CA MET A 183 3.21 -9.72 34.99
C MET A 183 2.31 -8.63 34.41
N THR A 184 2.66 -7.36 34.64
CA THR A 184 2.00 -6.22 34.03
C THR A 184 2.63 -5.94 32.65
N PRO A 185 1.90 -6.14 31.53
CA PRO A 185 2.43 -5.83 30.21
C PRO A 185 2.44 -4.32 29.96
N ILE A 186 3.57 -3.82 29.46
CA ILE A 186 3.73 -2.43 29.02
C ILE A 186 4.23 -2.45 27.58
N MET A 187 3.45 -1.87 26.67
CA MET A 187 3.82 -1.70 25.27
C MET A 187 4.37 -0.29 25.00
N LEU A 188 5.18 -0.14 23.95
CA LEU A 188 5.59 1.20 23.52
C LEU A 188 4.41 1.91 22.82
N GLY A 189 4.22 3.21 23.12
CA GLY A 189 3.08 4.00 22.65
C GLY A 189 3.15 4.49 21.19
N ASN A 190 4.18 4.10 20.42
CA ASN A 190 4.42 4.58 19.06
C ASN A 190 4.39 3.45 18.01
N LEU A 191 3.51 2.48 18.19
CA LEU A 191 3.35 1.34 17.29
C LEU A 191 2.29 1.58 16.21
N ASP A 192 2.56 1.14 14.98
CA ASP A 192 1.62 1.22 13.84
C ASP A 192 0.32 0.42 14.08
N ILE A 193 0.35 -0.65 14.87
CA ILE A 193 -0.84 -1.42 15.26
C ILE A 193 -1.85 -0.60 16.08
N LEU A 194 -1.44 0.52 16.70
CA LEU A 194 -2.34 1.44 17.41
C LEU A 194 -3.21 2.27 16.46
N ASP A 195 -2.81 2.37 15.18
CA ASP A 195 -3.61 3.02 14.14
C ASP A 195 -4.68 2.07 13.57
N VAL A 196 -4.67 0.79 13.97
CA VAL A 196 -5.55 -0.26 13.42
C VAL A 196 -6.45 -0.88 14.47
N PHE A 197 -5.93 -1.10 15.67
CA PHE A 197 -6.59 -1.89 16.71
C PHE A 197 -6.84 -1.10 18.01
N LYS A 198 -7.96 -1.40 18.67
CA LYS A 198 -8.27 -1.01 20.05
C LYS A 198 -7.52 -1.93 21.02
N LEU A 199 -6.24 -1.62 21.27
CA LEU A 199 -5.38 -2.45 22.13
C LEU A 199 -5.58 -2.12 23.63
N PRO A 200 -5.99 -3.08 24.48
CA PRO A 200 -6.20 -2.87 25.92
C PRO A 200 -4.90 -3.00 26.74
N THR A 201 -3.75 -2.65 26.17
CA THR A 201 -2.45 -2.74 26.85
C THR A 201 -1.92 -1.36 27.19
N LEU A 202 -1.36 -1.21 28.39
CA LEU A 202 -0.78 0.04 28.87
C LEU A 202 0.42 0.46 28.02
N GLN A 203 0.46 1.73 27.70
CA GLN A 203 1.49 2.35 26.88
C GLN A 203 2.45 3.12 27.78
N GLY A 204 3.75 2.92 27.58
CA GLY A 204 4.79 3.62 28.32
C GLY A 204 6.15 3.44 27.67
N ASP A 205 7.21 3.81 28.40
CA ASP A 205 8.59 3.69 27.93
C ASP A 205 9.45 2.83 28.87
N PHE A 206 10.70 2.63 28.46
CA PHE A 206 11.65 1.75 29.15
C PHE A 206 11.96 2.20 30.60
N SER A 207 11.76 3.48 30.94
CA SER A 207 12.01 3.99 32.30
C SER A 207 11.07 3.40 33.35
N LEU A 208 9.95 2.82 32.92
CA LEU A 208 9.02 2.12 33.81
C LEU A 208 9.55 0.78 34.32
N LEU A 209 10.61 0.22 33.73
CA LEU A 209 11.22 -1.03 34.20
C LEU A 209 12.27 -0.76 35.28
N ARG A 210 12.25 -1.55 36.35
CA ARG A 210 13.20 -1.50 37.48
C ARG A 210 14.23 -2.61 37.34
N ASP A 211 15.43 -2.25 36.89
CA ASP A 211 16.57 -3.18 36.70
C ASP A 211 16.14 -4.49 35.99
N PRO A 212 15.64 -4.39 34.73
CA PRO A 212 15.01 -5.53 34.08
C PRO A 212 16.00 -6.60 33.65
N ILE A 213 15.62 -7.87 33.79
CA ILE A 213 16.34 -8.98 33.17
C ILE A 213 16.00 -9.01 31.68
N THR A 214 17.02 -8.98 30.83
CA THR A 214 16.84 -8.99 29.37
C THR A 214 16.91 -10.41 28.80
N TYR A 215 15.86 -10.81 28.08
CA TYR A 215 15.83 -12.06 27.31
C TYR A 215 15.94 -11.74 25.82
N THR A 216 17.04 -12.16 25.20
CA THR A 216 17.28 -11.93 23.76
C THR A 216 16.86 -13.15 22.95
N GLU A 217 16.10 -12.90 21.89
CA GLU A 217 15.69 -13.92 20.94
C GLU A 217 16.90 -14.50 20.18
N LEU A 218 16.98 -15.84 20.14
CA LEU A 218 18.06 -16.55 19.45
C LEU A 218 17.80 -16.68 17.94
N LYS A 219 16.53 -16.87 17.56
CA LYS A 219 16.08 -17.15 16.19
C LYS A 219 14.73 -16.48 15.95
N ALA A 220 14.63 -15.66 14.90
CA ALA A 220 13.49 -14.76 14.66
C ALA A 220 12.13 -15.47 14.48
N SER A 221 12.12 -16.71 13.99
CA SER A 221 10.91 -17.46 13.68
C SER A 221 10.98 -18.86 14.28
N ALA A 222 11.47 -18.94 15.52
CA ALA A 222 11.51 -20.15 16.31
C ALA A 222 11.18 -19.85 17.77
N TYR A 223 10.74 -20.87 18.50
CA TYR A 223 10.50 -20.74 19.92
C TYR A 223 11.83 -20.61 20.67
N ASN A 224 11.93 -19.63 21.56
CA ASN A 224 13.09 -19.38 22.40
C ASN A 224 12.82 -19.96 23.79
N PRO A 225 13.35 -21.14 24.15
CA PRO A 225 13.13 -21.75 25.46
C PRO A 225 13.73 -20.92 26.62
N GLY A 226 14.54 -19.90 26.33
CA GLY A 226 15.00 -18.95 27.35
C GLY A 226 13.84 -18.28 28.11
N VAL A 227 12.68 -18.07 27.47
CA VAL A 227 11.53 -17.45 28.13
C VAL A 227 10.82 -18.37 29.11
N ASP A 228 11.10 -19.68 29.10
CA ASP A 228 10.57 -20.62 30.11
C ASP A 228 11.24 -20.45 31.48
N LYS A 229 12.35 -19.70 31.53
CA LYS A 229 13.13 -19.44 32.73
C LYS A 229 12.95 -18.01 33.26
N ILE A 230 11.91 -17.30 32.81
CA ILE A 230 11.60 -15.97 33.32
C ILE A 230 11.40 -16.02 34.83
N ASP A 231 12.15 -15.18 35.55
CA ASP A 231 11.91 -14.93 36.97
C ASP A 231 10.69 -14.00 37.11
N PRO A 232 9.55 -14.49 37.62
CA PRO A 232 8.33 -13.70 37.71
C PRO A 232 8.39 -12.62 38.80
N LYS A 233 9.49 -12.51 39.56
CA LYS A 233 9.70 -11.50 40.61
C LYS A 233 10.48 -10.27 40.13
N ARG A 234 11.01 -10.30 38.91
CA ARG A 234 11.86 -9.25 38.34
C ARG A 234 11.16 -8.64 37.12
N ASP A 235 11.38 -7.35 36.88
CA ASP A 235 10.94 -6.75 35.63
C ASP A 235 11.69 -7.40 34.47
N VAL A 236 11.04 -7.53 33.31
CA VAL A 236 11.55 -8.26 32.15
C VAL A 236 11.53 -7.38 30.90
N TYR A 237 12.62 -7.43 30.15
CA TYR A 237 12.71 -6.85 28.83
C TYR A 237 12.98 -7.94 27.77
N LEU A 238 12.10 -8.02 26.77
CA LEU A 238 12.24 -8.94 25.65
C LEU A 238 12.89 -8.23 24.47
N ASN A 239 14.01 -8.75 24.00
CA ASN A 239 14.79 -8.18 22.90
C ASN A 239 14.76 -9.11 21.67
N GLY A 240 13.87 -8.83 20.71
CA GLY A 240 13.71 -9.68 19.53
C GLY A 240 12.39 -9.45 18.79
N TYR A 241 12.10 -10.28 17.80
CA TYR A 241 10.82 -10.31 17.10
C TYR A 241 9.80 -11.25 17.78
N TYR A 242 10.28 -12.36 18.35
CA TYR A 242 9.48 -13.39 19.01
C TYR A 242 8.36 -13.95 18.13
N GLN A 243 8.70 -14.38 16.91
CA GLN A 243 7.69 -14.83 15.93
C GLN A 243 7.38 -16.32 16.07
N SER A 244 6.73 -16.69 17.18
CA SER A 244 6.18 -18.02 17.36
C SER A 244 4.79 -17.93 17.97
N TRP A 245 3.85 -18.73 17.45
CA TRP A 245 2.50 -18.83 18.01
C TRP A 245 2.51 -19.33 19.46
N LYS A 246 3.50 -20.17 19.81
CA LYS A 246 3.63 -20.81 21.13
C LYS A 246 3.70 -19.83 22.30
N TYR A 247 4.10 -18.57 22.07
CA TYR A 247 4.14 -17.57 23.15
C TYR A 247 2.76 -17.12 23.61
N HIS A 248 1.74 -17.21 22.75
CA HIS A 248 0.47 -16.51 22.97
C HIS A 248 -0.79 -17.31 22.58
N ASP A 249 -0.63 -18.51 22.03
CA ASP A 249 -1.76 -19.31 21.56
C ASP A 249 -2.72 -19.79 22.65
N HIS A 250 -2.21 -19.98 23.87
CA HIS A 250 -3.03 -20.26 25.05
C HIS A 250 -4.05 -19.16 25.38
N MET A 251 -3.87 -17.95 24.84
CA MET A 251 -4.83 -16.83 24.95
C MET A 251 -5.41 -16.42 23.60
N ARG A 252 -5.37 -17.28 22.57
CA ARG A 252 -5.81 -16.95 21.21
C ARG A 252 -7.23 -16.38 21.16
N ALA A 253 -8.19 -17.01 21.85
CA ALA A 253 -9.57 -16.52 21.88
C ALA A 253 -9.65 -15.08 22.39
N GLU A 254 -8.96 -14.78 23.49
CA GLU A 254 -8.90 -13.43 24.05
C GLU A 254 -8.20 -12.44 23.13
N LEU A 255 -7.11 -12.85 22.45
CA LEU A 255 -6.45 -12.01 21.46
C LEU A 255 -7.39 -11.58 20.34
N LEU A 256 -8.19 -12.51 19.81
CA LEU A 256 -9.15 -12.23 18.74
C LEU A 256 -10.34 -11.40 19.21
N ASP A 257 -10.85 -11.67 20.43
CA ASP A 257 -12.08 -11.05 20.92
C ASP A 257 -11.86 -9.68 21.57
N LYS A 258 -10.67 -9.45 22.17
CA LYS A 258 -10.44 -8.28 23.03
C LYS A 258 -9.22 -7.46 22.67
N HIS A 259 -8.22 -8.03 22.00
CA HIS A 259 -6.99 -7.29 21.69
C HIS A 259 -6.98 -6.80 20.25
N PHE A 260 -7.09 -7.68 19.26
CA PHE A 260 -7.08 -7.32 17.84
C PHE A 260 -8.47 -6.91 17.35
N VAL A 261 -9.13 -6.04 18.11
CA VAL A 261 -10.42 -5.44 17.74
C VAL A 261 -10.15 -4.21 16.89
N LEU A 262 -10.66 -4.19 15.66
CA LEU A 262 -10.47 -3.06 14.75
C LEU A 262 -11.05 -1.75 15.31
N LEU A 263 -10.42 -0.63 14.96
CA LEU A 263 -11.00 0.69 15.16
C LEU A 263 -12.24 0.85 14.26
N ASP A 264 -13.28 1.51 14.78
CA ASP A 264 -14.60 1.54 14.13
C ASP A 264 -14.53 2.09 12.69
N PRO A 265 -13.79 3.18 12.38
CA PRO A 265 -13.73 3.68 11.01
C PRO A 265 -13.11 2.69 10.02
N ILE A 266 -12.12 1.90 10.46
CA ILE A 266 -11.48 0.88 9.64
C ILE A 266 -12.42 -0.31 9.44
N LYS A 267 -13.07 -0.76 10.53
CA LYS A 267 -14.06 -1.84 10.46
C LYS A 267 -15.19 -1.49 9.50
N GLU A 268 -15.77 -0.30 9.66
CA GLU A 268 -16.87 0.15 8.80
C GLU A 268 -16.46 0.31 7.33
N ALA A 269 -15.21 0.73 7.07
CA ALA A 269 -14.69 0.82 5.71
C ALA A 269 -14.61 -0.58 5.07
N ALA A 270 -14.07 -1.57 5.79
CA ALA A 270 -14.02 -2.95 5.33
C ALA A 270 -15.42 -3.55 5.14
N ASP A 271 -16.35 -3.34 6.07
CA ASP A 271 -17.72 -3.84 5.97
C ASP A 271 -18.44 -3.27 4.73
N ARG A 272 -18.31 -1.97 4.46
CA ARG A 272 -18.87 -1.33 3.26
C ARG A 272 -18.24 -1.86 1.99
N TYR A 273 -16.92 -2.04 1.99
CA TYR A 273 -16.19 -2.58 0.85
C TYR A 273 -16.70 -3.99 0.50
N ILE A 274 -16.79 -4.89 1.49
CA ILE A 274 -17.28 -6.25 1.32
C ILE A 274 -18.74 -6.26 0.84
N ALA A 275 -19.61 -5.44 1.43
CA ALA A 275 -21.02 -5.37 1.03
C ALA A 275 -21.17 -4.95 -0.45
N SER A 276 -20.46 -3.88 -0.86
CA SER A 276 -20.44 -3.39 -2.24
C SER A 276 -19.90 -4.43 -3.22
N LEU A 277 -18.84 -5.14 -2.84
CA LEU A 277 -18.28 -6.22 -3.64
C LEU A 277 -19.30 -7.35 -3.85
N LEU A 278 -19.92 -7.85 -2.77
CA LEU A 278 -20.90 -8.93 -2.85
C LEU A 278 -22.12 -8.54 -3.68
N GLU A 279 -22.56 -7.28 -3.58
CA GLU A 279 -23.65 -6.73 -4.39
C GLU A 279 -23.29 -6.67 -5.88
N SER A 280 -22.19 -6.00 -6.22
CA SER A 280 -21.75 -5.81 -7.61
C SER A 280 -21.47 -7.12 -8.33
N ARG A 281 -21.00 -8.14 -7.61
CA ARG A 281 -20.68 -9.48 -8.15
C ARG A 281 -21.84 -10.47 -8.06
N LYS A 282 -22.99 -10.08 -7.49
CA LYS A 282 -24.17 -10.94 -7.26
C LYS A 282 -23.82 -12.22 -6.48
N LYS A 283 -23.04 -12.06 -5.42
CA LYS A 283 -22.43 -13.15 -4.63
C LYS A 283 -22.87 -13.12 -3.18
N GLN A 284 -24.11 -12.71 -2.90
CA GLN A 284 -24.67 -12.72 -1.55
C GLN A 284 -24.56 -14.12 -0.92
N GLY A 285 -24.17 -14.16 0.36
CA GLY A 285 -23.94 -15.41 1.08
C GLY A 285 -22.73 -16.24 0.61
N ALA A 286 -21.85 -15.67 -0.22
CA ALA A 286 -20.62 -16.34 -0.60
C ALA A 286 -19.69 -16.54 0.60
N THR A 287 -19.02 -17.68 0.62
CA THR A 287 -17.87 -17.90 1.50
C THR A 287 -16.73 -17.02 0.99
N LEU A 288 -16.26 -16.10 1.83
CA LEU A 288 -15.18 -15.18 1.51
C LEU A 288 -13.83 -15.79 1.88
N VAL A 289 -12.92 -15.81 0.90
CA VAL A 289 -11.56 -16.31 1.09
C VAL A 289 -10.59 -15.20 0.71
N ALA A 290 -9.90 -14.64 1.70
CA ALA A 290 -8.85 -13.67 1.42
C ALA A 290 -7.59 -14.37 0.94
N ILE A 291 -6.88 -13.74 0.01
CA ILE A 291 -5.58 -14.18 -0.50
C ILE A 291 -4.60 -13.04 -0.34
N HIS A 292 -3.52 -13.26 0.41
CA HIS A 292 -2.45 -12.27 0.48
C HIS A 292 -1.27 -12.67 -0.40
N VAL A 293 -1.08 -11.92 -1.48
CA VAL A 293 0.02 -12.11 -2.45
C VAL A 293 1.20 -11.23 -2.04
N ARG A 294 2.21 -11.81 -1.37
CA ARG A 294 3.42 -11.08 -0.99
C ARG A 294 4.53 -11.27 -2.02
N ARG A 295 4.83 -10.22 -2.79
CA ARG A 295 5.90 -10.26 -3.82
C ARG A 295 6.96 -9.18 -3.64
N GLY A 296 6.61 -7.90 -3.71
CA GLY A 296 7.53 -6.76 -3.85
C GLY A 296 9.01 -7.00 -3.49
N ASP A 297 9.38 -6.82 -2.23
CA ASP A 297 10.76 -7.00 -1.75
C ASP A 297 11.23 -8.46 -1.69
N PHE A 298 10.30 -9.43 -1.64
CA PHE A 298 10.59 -10.86 -1.61
C PHE A 298 11.19 -11.34 -2.93
N VAL A 299 10.68 -10.84 -4.06
CA VAL A 299 11.20 -11.18 -5.40
C VAL A 299 12.68 -10.79 -5.54
N ARG A 300 13.11 -9.73 -4.86
CA ARG A 300 14.49 -9.21 -4.93
C ARG A 300 15.44 -9.83 -3.90
N GLN A 301 14.94 -10.55 -2.90
CA GLN A 301 15.73 -11.05 -1.77
C GLN A 301 15.76 -12.58 -1.66
N ARG A 302 15.59 -13.29 -2.77
CA ARG A 302 15.57 -14.75 -2.82
C ARG A 302 16.80 -15.41 -2.21
N VAL A 303 17.98 -14.82 -2.37
CA VAL A 303 19.25 -15.31 -1.78
C VAL A 303 19.18 -15.39 -0.25
N LYS A 304 18.39 -14.53 0.40
CA LYS A 304 18.19 -14.57 1.87
C LYS A 304 17.16 -15.62 2.30
N GLY A 305 16.41 -16.22 1.39
CA GLY A 305 15.35 -17.19 1.68
C GLY A 305 13.93 -16.68 1.48
N TYR A 306 13.76 -15.44 1.02
CA TYR A 306 12.45 -14.88 0.72
C TYR A 306 11.92 -15.45 -0.62
N THR A 307 10.87 -16.25 -0.55
CA THR A 307 10.24 -16.88 -1.72
C THR A 307 8.83 -16.32 -1.90
N ALA A 308 8.57 -15.83 -3.11
CA ALA A 308 7.22 -15.58 -3.58
C ALA A 308 6.59 -16.93 -3.93
N ALA A 309 5.32 -17.13 -3.56
CA ALA A 309 4.61 -18.33 -3.94
C ALA A 309 4.40 -18.38 -5.47
N PRO A 310 4.55 -19.56 -6.10
CA PRO A 310 4.40 -19.71 -7.54
C PRO A 310 2.91 -19.73 -7.92
N ILE A 311 2.59 -19.41 -9.17
CA ILE A 311 1.20 -19.37 -9.69
C ILE A 311 0.41 -20.66 -9.37
N PRO A 312 0.97 -21.88 -9.56
CA PRO A 312 0.23 -23.11 -9.28
C PRO A 312 -0.18 -23.29 -7.81
N TYR A 313 0.51 -22.66 -6.85
CA TYR A 313 0.11 -22.68 -5.44
C TYR A 313 -1.25 -22.01 -5.25
N TYR A 314 -1.42 -20.81 -5.81
CA TYR A 314 -2.65 -20.04 -5.66
C TYR A 314 -3.84 -20.79 -6.26
N TYR A 315 -3.72 -21.26 -7.51
CA TYR A 315 -4.81 -22.02 -8.14
C TYR A 315 -5.16 -23.30 -7.37
N ARG A 316 -4.17 -24.07 -6.89
CA ARG A 316 -4.44 -25.26 -6.05
C ARG A 316 -5.17 -24.92 -4.75
N ALA A 317 -4.80 -23.81 -4.11
CA ALA A 317 -5.43 -23.35 -2.88
C ALA A 317 -6.86 -22.83 -3.15
N MET A 318 -7.07 -22.09 -4.24
CA MET A 318 -8.40 -21.64 -4.66
C MET A 318 -9.31 -22.81 -5.03
N ASP A 319 -8.81 -23.77 -5.80
CA ASP A 319 -9.58 -24.95 -6.21
C ASP A 319 -10.03 -25.81 -5.02
N TYR A 320 -9.26 -25.82 -3.93
CA TYR A 320 -9.69 -26.46 -2.69
C TYR A 320 -10.95 -25.82 -2.12
N PHE A 321 -10.97 -24.50 -1.99
CA PHE A 321 -12.13 -23.77 -1.48
C PHE A 321 -13.31 -23.86 -2.45
N ARG A 322 -13.07 -23.79 -3.76
CA ARG A 322 -14.12 -24.01 -4.79
C ARG A 322 -14.76 -25.39 -4.71
N LYS A 323 -13.97 -26.44 -4.46
CA LYS A 323 -14.49 -27.80 -4.28
C LYS A 323 -15.28 -27.97 -2.99
N LYS A 324 -14.88 -27.24 -1.94
CA LYS A 324 -15.50 -27.34 -0.62
C LYS A 324 -16.78 -26.51 -0.48
N TYR A 325 -16.83 -25.35 -1.15
CA TYR A 325 -17.92 -24.39 -1.03
C TYR A 325 -18.52 -24.09 -2.40
N GLY A 326 -19.83 -24.33 -2.55
CA GLY A 326 -20.54 -24.11 -3.82
C GLY A 326 -20.68 -22.64 -4.23
N ASN A 327 -20.56 -21.70 -3.27
CA ASN A 327 -20.54 -20.26 -3.52
C ASN A 327 -19.36 -19.62 -2.80
N VAL A 328 -18.31 -19.29 -3.55
CA VAL A 328 -17.07 -18.68 -3.05
C VAL A 328 -16.76 -17.37 -3.77
N MET A 329 -16.10 -16.46 -3.04
CA MET A 329 -15.48 -15.24 -3.56
C MET A 329 -14.07 -15.10 -2.96
N PHE A 330 -13.08 -14.95 -3.83
CA PHE A 330 -11.69 -14.70 -3.47
C PHE A 330 -11.39 -13.22 -3.52
N ILE A 331 -10.76 -12.69 -2.47
CA ILE A 331 -10.35 -11.29 -2.39
C ILE A 331 -8.83 -11.23 -2.26
N ILE A 332 -8.16 -10.71 -3.29
CA ILE A 332 -6.70 -10.65 -3.36
C ILE A 332 -6.22 -9.30 -2.84
N CYS A 333 -5.49 -9.32 -1.72
CA CYS A 333 -4.73 -8.19 -1.19
C CYS A 333 -3.25 -8.37 -1.54
N THR A 334 -2.60 -7.36 -2.12
CA THR A 334 -1.27 -7.53 -2.71
C THR A 334 -0.48 -6.23 -2.72
N ASN A 335 0.85 -6.36 -2.63
CA ASN A 335 1.76 -5.25 -2.90
C ASN A 335 2.26 -5.20 -4.35
N ASP A 336 1.71 -6.04 -5.22
CA ASP A 336 2.04 -6.17 -6.64
C ASP A 336 0.75 -6.48 -7.42
N LEU A 337 -0.11 -5.47 -7.55
CA LEU A 337 -1.44 -5.57 -8.16
C LEU A 337 -1.35 -6.01 -9.62
N VAL A 338 -0.47 -5.36 -10.40
CA VAL A 338 -0.26 -5.68 -11.82
C VAL A 338 0.11 -7.15 -11.99
N TRP A 339 0.99 -7.69 -11.15
CA TRP A 339 1.32 -9.10 -11.22
C TRP A 339 0.13 -9.99 -10.89
N ALA A 340 -0.64 -9.66 -9.84
CA ALA A 340 -1.80 -10.45 -9.46
C ALA A 340 -2.84 -10.49 -10.58
N GLU A 341 -3.20 -9.35 -11.15
CA GLU A 341 -4.17 -9.25 -12.27
C GLU A 341 -3.70 -10.03 -13.51
N THR A 342 -2.40 -10.03 -13.79
CA THR A 342 -1.82 -10.72 -14.95
C THR A 342 -1.73 -12.23 -14.76
N ASN A 343 -1.69 -12.74 -13.52
CA ASN A 343 -1.33 -14.15 -13.26
C ASN A 343 -2.37 -14.94 -12.47
N LEU A 344 -3.36 -14.28 -11.86
CA LEU A 344 -4.42 -14.89 -11.04
C LEU A 344 -5.80 -14.58 -11.64
N GLU A 345 -5.93 -14.83 -12.93
CA GLU A 345 -7.09 -14.41 -13.74
C GLU A 345 -8.44 -14.86 -13.16
N ASP A 346 -9.43 -14.00 -13.32
CA ASP A 346 -10.81 -14.20 -12.87
C ASP A 346 -11.63 -15.01 -13.91
N GLU A 347 -11.19 -16.23 -14.22
CA GLU A 347 -11.88 -17.07 -15.20
C GLU A 347 -13.30 -17.46 -14.74
N GLY A 348 -13.51 -17.60 -13.43
CA GLY A 348 -14.76 -18.06 -12.81
C GLY A 348 -15.71 -16.96 -12.34
N GLY A 349 -15.35 -15.68 -12.49
CA GLY A 349 -16.10 -14.57 -11.92
C GLY A 349 -16.13 -14.54 -10.38
N ASP A 350 -15.20 -15.26 -9.74
CA ASP A 350 -15.10 -15.42 -8.30
C ASP A 350 -13.83 -14.80 -7.71
N VAL A 351 -13.05 -14.03 -8.48
CA VAL A 351 -11.84 -13.33 -8.02
C VAL A 351 -12.04 -11.82 -8.05
N HIS A 352 -11.66 -11.16 -6.96
CA HIS A 352 -11.62 -9.71 -6.83
C HIS A 352 -10.26 -9.24 -6.32
N TYR A 353 -9.82 -8.07 -6.75
CA TYR A 353 -8.55 -7.47 -6.35
C TYR A 353 -8.82 -6.25 -5.47
N SER A 354 -8.22 -6.23 -4.28
CA SER A 354 -8.17 -5.01 -3.49
C SER A 354 -7.25 -4.02 -4.19
N HIS A 355 -7.83 -2.91 -4.67
CA HIS A 355 -7.08 -1.77 -5.20
C HIS A 355 -6.64 -0.80 -4.11
N GLU A 356 -6.90 -1.14 -2.85
CA GLU A 356 -6.57 -0.30 -1.72
C GLU A 356 -5.05 -0.27 -1.51
N THR A 357 -4.50 0.92 -1.26
CA THR A 357 -3.07 1.11 -0.99
C THR A 357 -2.77 1.22 0.50
N ASP A 358 -3.79 1.05 1.35
CA ASP A 358 -3.69 1.13 2.80
C ASP A 358 -3.64 -0.27 3.42
N GLY A 359 -2.50 -0.59 4.05
CA GLY A 359 -2.31 -1.86 4.74
C GLY A 359 -3.24 -2.08 5.94
N ALA A 360 -3.78 -1.01 6.55
CA ALA A 360 -4.77 -1.15 7.62
C ALA A 360 -6.12 -1.65 7.07
N LEU A 361 -6.58 -1.06 5.96
CA LEU A 361 -7.82 -1.45 5.30
C LEU A 361 -7.71 -2.85 4.70
N ASP A 362 -6.61 -3.17 4.01
CA ASP A 362 -6.36 -4.52 3.50
C ASP A 362 -6.40 -5.56 4.62
N LEU A 363 -5.78 -5.28 5.78
CA LEU A 363 -5.85 -6.18 6.92
C LEU A 363 -7.28 -6.38 7.41
N ALA A 364 -8.07 -5.31 7.49
CA ALA A 364 -9.46 -5.36 7.91
C ALA A 364 -10.35 -6.14 6.92
N ILE A 365 -10.14 -5.97 5.61
CA ILE A 365 -10.81 -6.75 4.55
C ILE A 365 -10.47 -8.24 4.72
N MET A 366 -9.19 -8.58 4.93
CA MET A 366 -8.77 -9.96 5.15
C MET A 366 -9.37 -10.56 6.43
N MET A 367 -9.44 -9.78 7.52
CA MET A 367 -10.08 -10.19 8.78
C MET A 367 -11.58 -10.43 8.66
N ALA A 368 -12.26 -9.73 7.74
CA ALA A 368 -13.68 -9.92 7.48
C ALA A 368 -14.00 -11.20 6.68
N CYS A 369 -12.99 -11.85 6.11
CA CYS A 369 -13.16 -13.08 5.34
C CYS A 369 -13.29 -14.32 6.26
N ASN A 370 -13.93 -15.38 5.73
CA ASN A 370 -14.11 -16.64 6.46
C ASN A 370 -12.79 -17.43 6.55
N HIS A 371 -12.02 -17.44 5.46
CA HIS A 371 -10.82 -18.24 5.29
C HIS A 371 -9.68 -17.41 4.69
N MET A 372 -8.46 -17.94 4.78
CA MET A 372 -7.27 -17.25 4.32
C MET A 372 -6.33 -18.17 3.53
N ILE A 373 -5.84 -17.67 2.39
CA ILE A 373 -4.68 -18.21 1.68
C ILE A 373 -3.52 -17.24 1.91
N ILE A 374 -2.53 -17.67 2.69
CA ILE A 374 -1.35 -16.87 3.01
C ILE A 374 -0.14 -17.31 2.20
N THR A 375 0.81 -16.41 2.01
CA THR A 375 2.05 -16.70 1.28
C THR A 375 3.24 -16.65 2.21
N SER A 376 3.76 -15.44 2.45
CA SER A 376 5.05 -15.27 3.12
C SER A 376 5.11 -14.00 3.96
N GLY A 377 5.92 -14.04 5.02
CA GLY A 377 6.16 -12.90 5.91
C GLY A 377 5.10 -12.70 7.00
N SER A 378 5.45 -11.90 8.00
CA SER A 378 4.67 -11.73 9.23
C SER A 378 3.31 -11.05 9.02
N TYR A 379 3.19 -10.12 8.07
CA TYR A 379 1.89 -9.51 7.75
C TYR A 379 0.91 -10.54 7.19
N SER A 380 1.37 -11.39 6.26
CA SER A 380 0.55 -12.49 5.73
C SER A 380 0.20 -13.51 6.82
N TRP A 381 1.16 -13.81 7.70
CA TRP A 381 0.95 -14.71 8.83
C TRP A 381 -0.14 -14.19 9.77
N TRP A 382 -0.10 -12.91 10.15
CA TRP A 382 -1.10 -12.31 11.03
C TRP A 382 -2.48 -12.21 10.39
N ALA A 383 -2.57 -11.92 9.09
CA ALA A 383 -3.85 -12.01 8.37
C ALA A 383 -4.49 -13.41 8.52
N GLY A 384 -3.69 -14.48 8.44
CA GLY A 384 -4.16 -15.85 8.72
C GLY A 384 -4.50 -16.11 10.19
N TYR A 385 -3.71 -15.58 11.13
CA TYR A 385 -3.96 -15.82 12.56
C TYR A 385 -5.23 -15.16 13.08
N LEU A 386 -5.63 -14.04 12.47
CA LEU A 386 -6.81 -13.28 12.84
C LEU A 386 -8.13 -13.83 12.27
N VAL A 387 -8.09 -14.66 11.22
CA VAL A 387 -9.31 -15.32 10.73
C VAL A 387 -9.70 -16.52 11.61
N ARG A 388 -10.99 -16.84 11.63
CA ARG A 388 -11.55 -17.94 12.45
C ARG A 388 -11.71 -19.25 11.70
N GLY A 389 -11.66 -19.23 10.38
CA GLY A 389 -11.74 -20.44 9.57
C GLY A 389 -10.38 -21.00 9.18
N GLU A 390 -10.39 -21.78 8.11
CA GLU A 390 -9.21 -22.45 7.55
C GLU A 390 -8.18 -21.47 7.00
N VAL A 391 -6.91 -21.84 7.21
CA VAL A 391 -5.75 -21.11 6.68
C VAL A 391 -4.89 -22.08 5.89
N ILE A 392 -4.69 -21.78 4.61
CA ILE A 392 -3.72 -22.47 3.74
C ILE A 392 -2.47 -21.62 3.63
N TYR A 393 -1.29 -22.19 3.90
CA TYR A 393 -0.01 -21.49 3.78
C TYR A 393 0.94 -22.14 2.77
N TYR A 394 1.79 -21.32 2.17
CA TYR A 394 2.77 -21.76 1.18
C TYR A 394 3.97 -22.45 1.84
N MET A 395 4.14 -23.74 1.59
CA MET A 395 5.22 -24.56 2.15
C MET A 395 6.60 -24.23 1.60
N GLY A 396 6.71 -23.51 0.48
CA GLY A 396 8.00 -23.11 -0.07
C GLY A 396 8.62 -21.88 0.61
N TYR A 397 7.96 -21.31 1.62
CA TYR A 397 8.52 -20.26 2.47
C TYR A 397 8.75 -20.74 3.92
N PRO A 398 9.85 -20.32 4.56
CA PRO A 398 11.08 -19.81 3.92
C PRO A 398 11.81 -20.92 3.17
N GLN A 399 12.65 -20.55 2.20
CA GLN A 399 13.45 -21.52 1.45
C GLN A 399 14.47 -22.21 2.38
N PRO A 400 14.53 -23.55 2.40
CA PRO A 400 15.56 -24.27 3.17
C PRO A 400 16.98 -23.88 2.75
N ASN A 401 17.96 -24.03 3.66
CA ASN A 401 19.38 -23.74 3.41
C ASN A 401 19.68 -22.29 3.01
N THR A 402 18.89 -21.35 3.53
CA THR A 402 19.10 -19.90 3.35
C THR A 402 19.16 -19.21 4.71
N LYS A 403 19.53 -17.92 4.75
CA LYS A 403 19.62 -17.18 6.02
C LYS A 403 18.32 -17.24 6.82
N ILE A 404 17.18 -16.94 6.19
CA ILE A 404 15.87 -16.99 6.86
C ILE A 404 15.43 -18.44 7.09
N GLY A 405 15.69 -19.35 6.15
CA GLY A 405 15.39 -20.78 6.31
C GLY A 405 16.05 -21.37 7.55
N ASN A 406 17.32 -21.06 7.79
CA ASN A 406 18.08 -21.58 8.93
C ASN A 406 17.68 -20.95 10.28
N LEU A 407 17.08 -19.75 10.24
CA LEU A 407 16.55 -19.07 11.43
C LEU A 407 15.12 -19.49 11.78
N THR A 408 14.42 -20.20 10.89
CA THR A 408 13.01 -20.50 11.06
C THR A 408 12.83 -21.95 11.48
N ASN A 409 12.12 -22.17 12.58
CA ASN A 409 11.51 -23.46 12.87
C ASN A 409 10.06 -23.42 12.40
N ARG A 410 9.72 -24.25 11.41
CA ARG A 410 8.40 -24.25 10.79
C ARG A 410 7.28 -24.58 11.78
N GLU A 411 7.50 -25.54 12.67
CA GLU A 411 6.52 -25.98 13.68
C GLU A 411 6.30 -24.94 14.77
N ASP A 412 7.30 -24.09 15.02
CA ASP A 412 7.18 -22.96 15.93
C ASP A 412 6.55 -21.75 15.26
N TYR A 413 6.72 -21.61 13.94
CA TYR A 413 6.22 -20.48 13.18
C TYR A 413 4.76 -20.65 12.75
N TYR A 414 4.41 -21.77 12.11
CA TYR A 414 3.04 -22.05 11.68
C TYR A 414 2.30 -22.90 12.71
N PRO A 415 1.10 -22.50 13.15
CA PRO A 415 0.28 -23.31 14.05
C PRO A 415 -0.08 -24.66 13.43
N PRO A 416 -0.20 -25.74 14.24
CA PRO A 416 -0.44 -27.10 13.74
C PRO A 416 -1.83 -27.29 13.14
N TYR A 417 -2.77 -26.39 13.43
CA TYR A 417 -4.13 -26.40 12.88
C TYR A 417 -4.24 -25.64 11.54
N TRP A 418 -3.13 -25.22 10.94
CA TRP A 418 -3.09 -24.68 9.57
C TRP A 418 -2.62 -25.73 8.57
N GLU A 419 -3.05 -25.59 7.32
CA GLU A 419 -2.72 -26.53 6.27
C GLU A 419 -1.62 -25.99 5.35
N GLY A 420 -0.49 -26.70 5.29
CA GLY A 420 0.61 -26.38 4.39
C GLY A 420 0.38 -26.97 3.01
N ARG A 421 0.53 -26.16 1.95
CA ARG A 421 0.49 -26.62 0.55
C ARG A 421 1.65 -26.06 -0.29
N TRP A 422 2.02 -26.80 -1.32
CA TRP A 422 3.02 -26.42 -2.32
C TRP A 422 2.42 -25.62 -3.46
#